data_AF-A0A426FGX8-F1
#
_entry.id   AF-A0A426FGX8-F1
#
_cell.length_a   1.000
_cell.length_b   1.000
_cell.length_c   1.000
_cell.angle_alpha   90.00
_cell.angle_beta   90.00
_cell.angle_gamma   90.00
#
_symmetry.space_group_name_H-M   'P 1'
#
loop_
_entity.id
_entity.type
_entity.pdbx_description
1 polymer ?
#
loop_
_entity_poly.entity_id
_entity_poly.type
_entity_poly.pdbx_seq_one_letter_code
_entity_poly.pdbx_strand_id
1 'polypeptide(L)'
;VKPNATVDLRNADGNIVISQDNGNITFDLNSTLTVGGKDGKDGQMGVAGKDGADGVTIYGNGTIGINGKDGIPGKDGKPGMNGSNATVTVVEGTPGINGKDGETLTRVVYTDANGTTHEIATLDDGLKFKGDTGEVIAKKLGETLEIIGRTAETANVTDKNLRVDNEE
;
A
#
# COMPACT_ATOMS: atom_id res chain seq x y z
N VAL A 1 45.60 26.73 6.79
CA VAL A 1 46.37 26.28 5.62
C VAL A 1 47.57 27.19 5.39
N LYS A 2 48.77 26.63 5.18
CA LYS A 2 49.97 27.45 4.86
C LYS A 2 49.84 28.01 3.44
N PRO A 3 50.51 29.13 3.09
CA PRO A 3 50.62 29.56 1.71
C PRO A 3 51.03 28.39 0.81
N ASN A 4 50.35 28.24 -0.33
CA ASN A 4 50.51 27.14 -1.30
C ASN A 4 50.12 25.73 -0.82
N ALA A 5 49.45 25.60 0.33
CA ALA A 5 48.88 24.31 0.74
C ALA A 5 47.57 24.02 -0.03
N THR A 6 47.40 22.76 -0.45
CA THR A 6 46.15 22.27 -1.06
C THR A 6 45.05 22.14 0.00
N VAL A 7 43.84 22.58 -0.36
CA VAL A 7 42.61 22.24 0.36
C VAL A 7 41.90 21.18 -0.45
N ASP A 8 41.54 20.07 0.19
CA ASP A 8 40.75 19.02 -0.43
C ASP A 8 39.30 19.10 0.08
N LEU A 9 38.36 19.12 -0.85
CA LEU A 9 36.93 19.18 -0.61
C LEU A 9 36.34 17.87 -1.15
N ARG A 10 35.98 16.96 -0.25
CA ARG A 10 35.51 15.62 -0.59
C ARG A 10 34.17 15.31 0.05
N ASN A 11 33.32 14.57 -0.67
CA ASN A 11 32.13 13.92 -0.14
C ASN A 11 32.19 12.45 -0.54
N ALA A 12 32.32 11.56 0.45
CA ALA A 12 32.61 10.15 0.22
C ALA A 12 31.35 9.30 -0.04
N ASP A 13 30.18 9.76 0.40
CA ASP A 13 28.91 9.06 0.15
C ASP A 13 28.28 9.39 -1.20
N GLY A 14 28.85 10.34 -1.95
CA GLY A 14 28.43 10.68 -3.31
C GLY A 14 27.13 11.49 -3.38
N ASN A 15 26.57 11.89 -2.23
CA ASN A 15 25.35 12.68 -2.16
C ASN A 15 25.57 14.13 -2.62
N ILE A 16 26.77 14.66 -2.40
CA ILE A 16 27.16 16.01 -2.81
C ILE A 16 28.15 15.91 -3.97
N VAL A 17 27.79 16.52 -5.09
CA VAL A 17 28.69 16.72 -6.22
C VAL A 17 29.46 18.02 -5.98
N ILE A 18 30.79 17.93 -5.95
CA ILE A 18 31.68 19.08 -5.81
C ILE A 18 32.40 19.24 -7.15
N SER A 19 32.19 20.38 -7.82
CA SER A 19 32.84 20.68 -9.10
C SER A 19 33.62 21.99 -9.03
N GLN A 20 34.68 22.10 -9.85
CA GLN A 20 35.48 23.30 -9.97
C GLN A 20 35.52 23.75 -11.43
N ASP A 21 35.16 25.01 -11.67
CA ASP A 21 35.32 25.65 -12.98
C ASP A 21 35.80 27.10 -12.81
N ASN A 22 36.85 27.47 -13.54
CA ASN A 22 37.42 28.83 -13.55
C ASN A 22 37.65 29.43 -12.15
N GLY A 23 38.08 28.59 -11.19
CA GLY A 23 38.34 29.00 -9.81
C GLY A 23 37.10 29.08 -8.91
N ASN A 24 35.90 28.87 -9.45
CA ASN A 24 34.66 28.72 -8.68
C ASN A 24 34.49 27.26 -8.25
N ILE A 25 33.95 27.08 -7.05
CA ILE A 25 33.54 25.77 -6.54
C ILE A 25 32.02 25.75 -6.46
N THR A 26 31.40 24.78 -7.11
CA THR A 26 29.95 24.54 -7.03
C THR A 26 29.69 23.30 -6.20
N PHE A 27 28.68 23.40 -5.34
CA PHE A 27 28.16 22.28 -4.55
C PHE A 27 26.73 22.02 -5.01
N ASP A 28 26.50 20.84 -5.55
CA ASP A 28 25.18 20.38 -5.99
C ASP A 28 24.79 19.08 -5.29
N LEU A 29 23.49 18.78 -5.30
CA LEU A 29 23.01 17.45 -4.95
C LEU A 29 23.18 16.51 -6.14
N ASN A 30 23.55 15.26 -5.86
CA ASN A 30 23.52 14.21 -6.87
C ASN A 30 22.07 13.95 -7.32
N SER A 31 21.88 13.50 -8.56
CA SER A 31 20.59 13.03 -9.09
C SER A 31 19.99 11.88 -8.29
N THR A 32 20.82 11.15 -7.54
CA THR A 32 20.39 10.11 -6.60
C THR A 32 21.05 10.36 -5.26
N LEU A 33 20.23 10.45 -4.20
CA LEU A 33 20.70 10.59 -2.84
C LEU A 33 20.54 9.26 -2.09
N THR A 34 21.60 8.81 -1.44
CA THR A 34 21.54 7.75 -0.44
C THR A 34 21.34 8.38 0.94
N VAL A 35 20.11 8.31 1.44
CA VAL A 35 19.71 8.89 2.73
C VAL A 35 19.55 7.77 3.77
N GLY A 36 20.49 7.71 4.71
CA GLY A 36 20.60 6.60 5.66
C GLY A 36 21.26 5.36 5.04
N GLY A 37 21.07 4.19 5.68
CA GLY A 37 21.54 2.91 5.16
C GLY A 37 23.04 2.62 5.22
N LYS A 38 23.76 3.26 6.15
CA LYS A 38 25.14 2.88 6.47
C LYS A 38 25.18 1.52 7.16
N ASP A 39 26.26 0.77 6.92
CA ASP A 39 26.54 -0.53 7.54
C ASP A 39 25.49 -1.63 7.25
N GLY A 40 24.87 -1.60 6.08
CA GLY A 40 23.90 -2.62 5.65
C GLY A 40 22.51 -2.50 6.29
N LYS A 41 22.21 -1.37 6.95
CA LYS A 41 20.86 -1.03 7.42
C LYS A 41 20.05 -0.39 6.29
N ASP A 42 18.74 -0.31 6.46
CA ASP A 42 17.89 0.42 5.52
C ASP A 42 18.01 1.94 5.73
N GLY A 43 17.89 2.68 4.64
CA GLY A 43 17.68 4.13 4.68
C GLY A 43 16.26 4.49 5.08
N GLN A 44 16.04 5.76 5.45
CA GLN A 44 14.70 6.30 5.65
C GLN A 44 14.61 7.76 5.22
N MET A 45 13.44 8.14 4.70
CA MET A 45 13.08 9.52 4.40
C MET A 45 11.67 9.75 4.90
N GLY A 46 11.41 10.87 5.58
CA GLY A 46 10.08 11.14 6.09
C GLY A 46 9.71 12.62 6.07
N VAL A 47 8.42 12.87 6.07
CA VAL A 47 7.81 14.19 6.27
C VAL A 47 7.21 14.20 7.67
N ALA A 48 7.62 15.17 8.48
CA ALA A 48 7.03 15.38 9.79
C ALA A 48 5.56 15.85 9.63
N GLY A 49 4.68 15.23 10.38
CA GLY A 49 3.34 15.70 10.67
C GLY A 49 3.31 16.86 11.67
N LYS A 50 2.11 17.15 12.16
CA LYS A 50 1.86 18.25 13.10
C LYS A 50 2.69 18.07 14.38
N ASP A 51 3.21 19.19 14.89
CA ASP A 51 3.98 19.27 16.14
C ASP A 51 5.22 18.35 16.18
N GLY A 52 5.75 17.96 15.02
CA GLY A 52 6.96 17.13 14.90
C GLY A 52 6.73 15.63 15.08
N ALA A 53 5.47 15.17 15.17
CA ALA A 53 5.16 13.76 15.01
C ALA A 53 5.47 13.28 13.59
N ASP A 54 5.77 12.01 13.37
CA ASP A 54 5.98 11.48 12.03
C ASP A 54 4.68 11.53 11.23
N GLY A 55 4.70 12.03 9.98
CA GLY A 55 3.53 12.04 9.08
C GLY A 55 3.57 10.87 8.10
N VAL A 56 4.59 10.85 7.25
CA VAL A 56 4.86 9.73 6.31
C VAL A 56 6.34 9.42 6.32
N THR A 57 6.69 8.14 6.35
CA THR A 57 8.08 7.66 6.29
C THR A 57 8.21 6.58 5.22
N ILE A 58 9.18 6.72 4.33
CA ILE A 58 9.57 5.73 3.34
C ILE A 58 10.83 5.03 3.85
N TYR A 59 10.79 3.70 3.94
CA TYR A 59 11.89 2.88 4.42
C TYR A 59 12.57 2.15 3.26
N GLY A 60 13.88 1.94 3.37
CA GLY A 60 14.69 1.24 2.37
C GLY A 60 14.28 -0.22 2.12
N ASN A 61 13.53 -0.82 3.06
CA ASN A 61 12.95 -2.16 2.89
C ASN A 61 11.69 -2.21 2.00
N GLY A 62 11.31 -1.09 1.37
CA GLY A 62 10.15 -1.01 0.48
C GLY A 62 8.82 -0.75 1.19
N THR A 63 8.83 -0.52 2.50
CA THR A 63 7.62 -0.15 3.25
C THR A 63 7.42 1.36 3.33
N ILE A 64 6.16 1.79 3.37
CA ILE A 64 5.76 3.18 3.62
C ILE A 64 4.96 3.20 4.92
N GLY A 65 5.49 3.85 5.96
CA GLY A 65 4.75 4.18 7.17
C GLY A 65 3.87 5.41 6.92
N ILE A 66 2.58 5.29 7.19
CA ILE A 66 1.60 6.37 7.10
C ILE A 66 1.00 6.54 8.49
N ASN A 67 1.33 7.65 9.13
CA ASN A 67 0.65 8.07 10.34
C ASN A 67 -0.51 8.98 9.92
N GLY A 68 -1.72 8.48 10.11
CA GLY A 68 -2.93 9.26 9.94
C GLY A 68 -3.09 10.31 11.05
N LYS A 69 -4.21 11.03 10.99
CA LYS A 69 -4.57 12.05 11.96
C LYS A 69 -4.48 11.54 13.40
N ASP A 70 -4.02 12.44 14.28
CA ASP A 70 -4.04 12.20 15.72
C ASP A 70 -5.42 11.74 16.18
N GLY A 71 -5.37 10.92 17.21
CA GLY A 71 -6.56 10.55 17.96
C GLY A 71 -7.29 11.77 18.50
N ILE A 72 -8.61 11.67 18.64
CA ILE A 72 -9.39 12.73 19.30
C ILE A 72 -9.32 12.48 20.81
N PRO A 73 -8.89 13.46 21.63
CA PRO A 73 -8.95 13.34 23.08
C PRO A 73 -10.37 13.02 23.54
N GLY A 74 -10.48 12.12 24.51
CA GLY A 74 -11.75 11.81 25.12
C GLY A 74 -12.33 13.01 25.85
N LYS A 75 -13.65 13.19 25.79
CA LYS A 75 -14.37 14.25 26.51
C LYS A 75 -15.16 13.63 27.67
N ASP A 76 -15.26 14.36 28.78
CA ASP A 76 -16.13 14.02 29.92
C ASP A 76 -15.85 12.64 30.54
N GLY A 77 -14.57 12.29 30.71
CA GLY A 77 -14.14 11.03 31.32
C GLY A 77 -14.25 9.80 30.41
N LYS A 78 -14.68 9.97 29.16
CA LYS A 78 -14.66 8.89 28.15
C LYS A 78 -13.24 8.72 27.58
N PRO A 79 -12.81 7.50 27.23
CA PRO A 79 -11.58 7.29 26.47
C PRO A 79 -11.59 8.06 25.14
N GLY A 80 -10.43 8.58 24.73
CA GLY A 80 -10.25 9.14 23.39
C GLY A 80 -10.21 8.07 22.31
N MET A 81 -10.30 8.48 21.05
CA MET A 81 -10.04 7.60 19.93
C MET A 81 -8.55 7.63 19.62
N ASN A 82 -7.92 6.47 19.40
CA ASN A 82 -6.53 6.44 18.92
C ASN A 82 -6.45 7.00 17.49
N GLY A 83 -5.29 7.58 17.16
CA GLY A 83 -4.97 7.92 15.77
C GLY A 83 -4.90 6.65 14.92
N SER A 84 -5.05 6.81 13.60
CA SER A 84 -4.95 5.68 12.67
C SER A 84 -3.55 5.66 12.08
N ASN A 85 -2.75 4.62 12.29
CA ASN A 85 -1.49 4.42 11.59
C ASN A 85 -1.52 3.09 10.84
N ALA A 86 -0.75 3.03 9.75
CA ALA A 86 -0.56 1.81 8.99
C ALA A 86 0.80 1.84 8.29
N THR A 87 1.32 0.66 7.96
CA THR A 87 2.39 0.53 6.98
C THR A 87 1.82 -0.06 5.70
N VAL A 88 2.26 0.43 4.55
CA VAL A 88 1.90 -0.11 3.23
C VAL A 88 3.14 -0.74 2.61
N THR A 89 2.98 -1.91 1.99
CA THR A 89 4.05 -2.58 1.24
C THR A 89 3.48 -3.39 0.09
N VAL A 90 4.37 -3.95 -0.73
CA VAL A 90 4.04 -4.86 -1.81
C VAL A 90 4.59 -6.24 -1.47
N VAL A 91 3.77 -7.26 -1.62
CA VAL A 91 4.15 -8.65 -1.39
C VAL A 91 3.71 -9.54 -2.56
N GLU A 92 4.30 -10.71 -2.64
CA GLU A 92 3.69 -11.83 -3.35
C GLU A 92 2.55 -12.37 -2.48
N GLY A 93 1.31 -12.26 -2.95
CA GLY A 93 0.12 -12.60 -2.16
C GLY A 93 -0.81 -13.54 -2.91
N THR A 94 -2.04 -13.64 -2.40
CA THR A 94 -3.04 -14.57 -2.94
C THR A 94 -3.31 -14.28 -4.43
N PRO A 95 -3.57 -15.29 -5.27
CA PRO A 95 -3.91 -15.03 -6.67
C PRO A 95 -5.32 -14.42 -6.76
N GLY A 96 -5.66 -13.85 -7.92
CA GLY A 96 -7.01 -13.34 -8.16
C GLY A 96 -8.08 -14.45 -8.16
N ILE A 97 -9.34 -14.11 -8.43
CA ILE A 97 -10.47 -15.04 -8.28
C ILE A 97 -10.38 -16.29 -9.19
N ASN A 98 -9.68 -16.15 -10.32
CA ASN A 98 -9.42 -17.22 -11.31
C ASN A 98 -8.07 -17.92 -11.12
N GLY A 99 -7.34 -17.56 -10.07
CA GLY A 99 -6.07 -18.17 -9.72
C GLY A 99 -6.16 -19.66 -9.47
N LYS A 100 -5.16 -20.40 -9.93
CA LYS A 100 -4.96 -21.82 -9.62
C LYS A 100 -4.06 -22.00 -8.42
N ASP A 101 -4.05 -23.22 -7.88
CA ASP A 101 -3.14 -23.57 -6.79
C ASP A 101 -1.68 -23.39 -7.22
N GLY A 102 -0.90 -22.71 -6.38
CA GLY A 102 0.47 -22.32 -6.67
C GLY A 102 0.66 -21.04 -7.52
N GLU A 103 -0.41 -20.41 -8.00
CA GLU A 103 -0.31 -19.08 -8.63
C GLU A 103 -0.33 -17.96 -7.58
N THR A 104 0.33 -16.85 -7.88
CA THR A 104 0.40 -15.67 -7.00
C THR A 104 0.12 -14.40 -7.79
N LEU A 105 -0.25 -13.34 -7.07
CA LEU A 105 -0.40 -11.99 -7.62
C LEU A 105 0.43 -11.03 -6.76
N THR A 106 1.02 -10.02 -7.38
CA THR A 106 1.60 -8.89 -6.65
C THR A 106 0.49 -8.13 -5.93
N ARG A 107 0.50 -8.14 -4.60
CA ARG A 107 -0.51 -7.49 -3.74
C ARG A 107 0.06 -6.24 -3.09
N VAL A 108 -0.72 -5.17 -3.09
CA VAL A 108 -0.52 -4.08 -2.12
C VAL A 108 -1.20 -4.50 -0.83
N VAL A 109 -0.46 -4.45 0.27
CA VAL A 109 -0.97 -4.79 1.60
C VAL A 109 -0.75 -3.63 2.54
N TYR A 110 -1.62 -3.50 3.54
CA TYR A 110 -1.36 -2.61 4.66
C TYR A 110 -1.44 -3.35 5.99
N THR A 111 -0.55 -3.02 6.91
CA THR A 111 -0.59 -3.49 8.29
C THR A 111 -1.13 -2.37 9.16
N ASP A 112 -2.25 -2.62 9.84
CA ASP A 112 -2.91 -1.62 10.68
C ASP A 112 -2.19 -1.40 12.02
N ALA A 113 -2.71 -0.46 12.81
CA ALA A 113 -2.23 -0.11 14.15
C ALA A 113 -2.13 -1.29 15.13
N ASN A 114 -2.93 -2.35 14.90
CA ASN A 114 -2.95 -3.54 15.73
C ASN A 114 -1.95 -4.60 15.24
N GLY A 115 -1.21 -4.33 14.16
CA GLY A 115 -0.32 -5.28 13.52
C GLY A 115 -1.03 -6.28 12.62
N THR A 116 -2.30 -6.06 12.27
CA THR A 116 -3.04 -6.95 11.36
C THR A 116 -2.79 -6.53 9.92
N THR A 117 -2.30 -7.46 9.10
CA THR A 117 -2.09 -7.24 7.66
C THR A 117 -3.35 -7.53 6.88
N HIS A 118 -3.71 -6.61 5.98
CA HIS A 118 -4.84 -6.71 5.07
C HIS A 118 -4.34 -6.58 3.63
N GLU A 119 -4.83 -7.43 2.73
CA GLU A 119 -4.60 -7.30 1.29
C GLU A 119 -5.62 -6.36 0.66
N ILE A 120 -5.16 -5.41 -0.16
CA ILE A 120 -6.05 -4.53 -0.92
C ILE A 120 -6.55 -5.27 -2.16
N ALA A 121 -7.87 -5.32 -2.33
CA ALA A 121 -8.48 -5.95 -3.50
C ALA A 121 -8.18 -5.22 -4.81
N THR A 122 -8.07 -5.98 -5.88
CA THR A 122 -7.82 -5.55 -7.27
C THR A 122 -9.00 -5.94 -8.16
N LEU A 123 -9.03 -5.44 -9.41
CA LEU A 123 -10.04 -5.90 -10.40
C LEU A 123 -9.83 -7.36 -10.84
N ASP A 124 -8.73 -8.01 -10.46
CA ASP A 124 -8.52 -9.45 -10.68
C ASP A 124 -9.16 -10.31 -9.58
N ASP A 125 -9.53 -9.70 -8.47
CA ASP A 125 -10.33 -10.31 -7.41
C ASP A 125 -11.82 -10.30 -7.76
N GLY A 126 -12.63 -10.94 -6.91
CA GLY A 126 -14.06 -11.05 -7.16
C GLY A 126 -14.74 -12.08 -6.28
N LEU A 127 -15.87 -12.59 -6.76
CA LEU A 127 -16.69 -13.57 -6.06
C LEU A 127 -16.88 -14.83 -6.90
N LYS A 128 -16.96 -15.97 -6.22
CA LYS A 128 -17.35 -17.26 -6.80
C LYS A 128 -18.80 -17.54 -6.43
N PHE A 129 -19.61 -17.82 -7.45
CA PHE A 129 -21.02 -18.17 -7.33
C PHE A 129 -21.20 -19.63 -7.71
N LYS A 130 -22.07 -20.34 -7.00
CA LYS A 130 -22.39 -21.73 -7.30
C LYS A 130 -23.89 -21.90 -7.17
N GLY A 131 -24.53 -22.23 -8.28
CA GLY A 131 -25.96 -22.57 -8.33
C GLY A 131 -26.20 -24.06 -8.14
N ASP A 132 -27.44 -24.48 -8.38
CA ASP A 132 -27.88 -25.86 -8.18
C ASP A 132 -27.17 -26.89 -9.07
N THR A 133 -26.64 -26.48 -10.24
CA THR A 133 -25.84 -27.36 -11.12
C THR A 133 -24.47 -27.70 -10.54
N GLY A 134 -24.04 -26.98 -9.51
CA GLY A 134 -22.78 -27.18 -8.83
C GLY A 134 -21.55 -26.62 -9.57
N GLU A 135 -21.72 -26.05 -10.76
CA GLU A 135 -20.65 -25.35 -11.46
C GLU A 135 -20.35 -24.01 -10.76
N VAL A 136 -19.06 -23.72 -10.61
CA VAL A 136 -18.60 -22.47 -10.00
C VAL A 136 -18.37 -21.44 -11.10
N ILE A 137 -19.08 -20.32 -11.01
CA ILE A 137 -18.88 -19.15 -11.86
C ILE A 137 -18.10 -18.12 -11.06
N ALA A 138 -16.91 -17.77 -11.52
CA ALA A 138 -16.14 -16.67 -10.96
C ALA A 138 -16.49 -15.36 -11.70
N LYS A 139 -16.73 -14.30 -10.94
CA LYS A 139 -16.96 -12.95 -11.47
C LYS A 139 -15.96 -12.01 -10.85
N LYS A 140 -15.21 -11.31 -11.69
CA LYS A 140 -14.27 -10.28 -11.24
C LYS A 140 -14.99 -9.05 -10.73
N LEU A 141 -14.36 -8.29 -9.82
CA LEU A 141 -14.87 -6.98 -9.40
C LEU A 141 -15.05 -6.08 -10.62
N GLY A 142 -16.21 -5.42 -10.73
CA GLY A 142 -16.57 -4.59 -11.89
C GLY A 142 -17.28 -5.34 -13.02
N GLU A 143 -17.36 -6.68 -12.99
CA GLU A 143 -18.17 -7.42 -13.94
C GLU A 143 -19.65 -7.50 -13.52
N THR A 144 -20.54 -7.54 -14.51
CA THR A 144 -21.96 -7.86 -14.28
C THR A 144 -22.14 -9.37 -14.19
N LEU A 145 -22.79 -9.84 -13.12
CA LEU A 145 -23.34 -11.20 -13.01
C LEU A 145 -24.80 -11.17 -13.47
N GLU A 146 -25.10 -11.81 -14.59
CA GLU A 146 -26.48 -12.03 -15.01
C GLU A 146 -27.02 -13.28 -14.30
N ILE A 147 -28.14 -13.12 -13.57
CA ILE A 147 -28.83 -14.22 -12.91
C ILE A 147 -30.19 -14.37 -13.56
N ILE A 148 -30.35 -15.44 -14.34
CA ILE A 148 -31.59 -15.73 -15.04
C ILE A 148 -32.36 -16.79 -14.26
N GLY A 149 -33.42 -16.38 -13.55
CA GLY A 149 -34.40 -17.30 -13.00
C GLY A 149 -35.28 -17.85 -14.11
N ARG A 150 -35.11 -19.13 -14.48
CA ARG A 150 -36.03 -19.85 -15.38
C ARG A 150 -36.53 -21.11 -14.72
N THR A 151 -37.80 -21.41 -14.93
CA THR A 151 -38.35 -22.74 -14.67
C THR A 151 -38.17 -23.56 -15.94
N ALA A 152 -38.11 -24.89 -15.85
CA ALA A 152 -38.35 -25.70 -17.04
C ALA A 152 -39.71 -25.31 -17.63
N GLU A 153 -39.87 -25.34 -18.96
CA GLU A 153 -41.06 -24.84 -19.67
C GLU A 153 -42.39 -25.43 -19.13
N THR A 154 -42.34 -26.59 -18.47
CA THR A 154 -43.47 -27.30 -17.86
C THR A 154 -43.50 -27.26 -16.33
N ALA A 155 -42.61 -26.52 -15.66
CA ALA A 155 -42.48 -26.48 -14.21
C ALA A 155 -43.12 -25.21 -13.64
N ASN A 156 -43.92 -25.37 -12.59
CA ASN A 156 -44.51 -24.26 -11.86
C ASN A 156 -43.41 -23.43 -11.18
N VAL A 157 -43.49 -22.11 -11.30
CA VAL A 157 -42.69 -21.18 -10.48
C VAL A 157 -43.19 -21.33 -9.05
N THR A 158 -42.31 -21.73 -8.13
CA THR A 158 -42.60 -21.67 -6.69
C THR A 158 -41.98 -20.41 -6.10
N ASP A 159 -42.40 -20.04 -4.90
CA ASP A 159 -41.76 -19.01 -4.06
C ASP A 159 -40.28 -19.32 -3.71
N LYS A 160 -39.79 -20.52 -4.04
CA LYS A 160 -38.37 -20.90 -4.00
C LYS A 160 -37.58 -20.49 -5.25
N ASN A 161 -38.24 -20.01 -6.29
CA ASN A 161 -37.57 -19.46 -7.47
C ASN A 161 -37.07 -18.06 -7.12
N LEU A 162 -35.85 -17.71 -7.55
CA LEU A 162 -35.13 -16.47 -7.21
C LEU A 162 -36.03 -15.22 -7.24
N ARG A 163 -36.62 -14.89 -6.09
CA ARG A 163 -37.26 -13.59 -5.86
C ARG A 163 -36.19 -12.68 -5.28
N VAL A 164 -35.77 -11.70 -6.06
CA VAL A 164 -34.85 -10.64 -5.64
C VAL A 164 -35.66 -9.37 -5.57
N ASP A 165 -36.02 -8.98 -4.35
CA ASP A 165 -36.62 -7.68 -4.08
C ASP A 165 -35.48 -6.70 -3.73
N ASN A 166 -35.45 -5.55 -4.37
CA ASN A 166 -34.58 -4.43 -3.98
C ASN A 166 -35.48 -3.37 -3.35
N GLU A 167 -35.42 -3.25 -2.02
CA GLU A 167 -36.06 -2.16 -1.29
C GLU A 167 -35.00 -1.06 -1.07
N GLU A 168 -35.39 0.20 -1.32
CA GLU A 168 -34.54 1.38 -1.07
C GLU A 168 -34.14 1.54 0.41
#